data_AF-A0A7J6Q937-F1
#
_entry.id   AF-A0A7J6Q937-F1
#
_cell.length_a   1.000
_cell.length_b   1.000
_cell.length_c   1.000
_cell.angle_alpha   90.00
_cell.angle_beta   90.00
_cell.angle_gamma   90.00
#
_symmetry.space_group_name_H-M   'P 1'
#
loop_
_entity.id
_entity.type
_entity.pdbx_description
1 polymer ?
#
loop_
_entity_poly.entity_id
_entity_poly.type
_entity_poly.pdbx_seq_one_letter_code
_entity_poly.pdbx_strand_id
1 'polypeptide(L)'
;MSSTPAAAAPEVAVPSTTEKLVVPEGMSKKQAKKLAKKAAKKGGNKQPEFENVISFDPPSGTRDFFPEDMRVRNWLFSQWRAVSTQYGFSEYDAPVLENEDLYKRKAGEEIVEQMYNFVDKEDHRVTLRPEMTPTLARMVLSRVRMSAEGSHNATAQMAQ
;
A
#
# COMPACT_ATOMS: atom_id res chain seq x y z
N MET A 1 23.90 -31.58 9.28
CA MET A 1 23.75 -30.13 9.48
C MET A 1 24.64 -29.43 8.46
N SER A 2 24.10 -29.04 7.30
CA SER A 2 24.87 -28.29 6.30
C SER A 2 24.43 -26.83 6.33
N SER A 3 25.34 -25.96 6.78
CA SER A 3 25.18 -24.51 6.73
C SER A 3 25.30 -24.04 5.29
N THR A 4 24.17 -23.67 4.68
CA THR A 4 24.20 -22.90 3.42
C THR A 4 24.76 -21.51 3.75
N PRO A 5 25.75 -20.99 3.02
CA PRO A 5 26.27 -19.65 3.29
C PRO A 5 25.19 -18.63 2.92
N ALA A 6 24.93 -17.69 3.83
CA ALA A 6 24.11 -16.53 3.56
C ALA A 6 24.81 -15.69 2.46
N ALA A 7 24.17 -15.57 1.30
CA ALA A 7 24.62 -14.66 0.26
C ALA A 7 24.64 -13.23 0.83
N ALA A 8 25.80 -12.57 0.75
CA ALA A 8 25.99 -11.20 1.22
C ALA A 8 25.03 -10.25 0.49
N ALA A 9 24.39 -9.35 1.25
CA ALA A 9 23.53 -8.31 0.70
C ALA A 9 24.36 -7.35 -0.19
N PRO A 10 23.84 -6.93 -1.36
CA PRO A 10 24.51 -5.92 -2.16
C PRO A 10 24.47 -4.56 -1.46
N GLU A 11 25.62 -3.89 -1.38
CA GLU A 11 25.73 -2.51 -0.92
C GLU A 11 25.17 -1.57 -1.99
N VAL A 12 24.11 -0.81 -1.68
CA VAL A 12 23.46 0.13 -2.61
C VAL A 12 23.49 1.54 -2.02
N ALA A 13 24.25 2.42 -2.66
CA ALA A 13 24.31 3.85 -2.32
C ALA A 13 23.00 4.56 -2.70
N VAL A 14 22.50 5.42 -1.80
CA VAL A 14 21.32 6.25 -2.00
C VAL A 14 21.74 7.56 -2.68
N PRO A 15 21.32 7.88 -3.92
CA PRO A 15 21.64 9.17 -4.52
C PRO A 15 20.79 10.27 -3.89
N SER A 16 21.42 11.34 -3.39
CA SER A 16 20.73 12.56 -2.95
C SER A 16 20.26 13.35 -4.16
N THR A 17 18.96 13.47 -4.33
CA THR A 17 18.34 14.21 -5.44
C THR A 17 18.42 15.71 -5.16
N THR A 18 19.47 16.35 -5.67
CA THR A 18 19.43 17.80 -5.92
C THR A 18 18.59 18.00 -7.17
N GLU A 19 17.43 18.65 -7.04
CA GLU A 19 16.56 19.03 -8.16
C GLU A 19 17.38 19.73 -9.26
N LYS A 20 17.45 19.10 -10.44
CA LYS A 20 17.85 19.79 -11.67
C LYS A 20 16.63 19.91 -12.55
N LEU A 21 16.30 21.17 -12.86
CA LEU A 21 15.33 21.57 -13.87
C LEU A 21 15.58 20.79 -15.18
N VAL A 22 14.74 19.81 -15.48
CA VAL A 22 14.83 19.05 -16.74
C VAL A 22 14.26 19.93 -17.84
N VAL A 23 15.14 20.39 -18.74
CA VAL A 23 14.73 21.11 -19.96
C VAL A 23 14.29 20.06 -20.98
N PRO A 24 13.09 20.13 -21.57
CA PRO A 24 12.65 19.19 -22.59
C PRO A 24 13.63 19.17 -23.77
N GLU A 25 13.98 17.97 -24.25
CA GLU A 25 14.88 17.83 -25.39
C GLU A 25 14.32 18.54 -26.64
N GLY A 26 15.18 19.30 -27.32
CA GLY A 26 14.84 20.11 -28.49
C GLY A 26 14.61 21.60 -28.23
N MET A 27 14.63 22.07 -26.97
CA MET A 27 14.40 23.49 -26.65
C MET A 27 15.67 24.22 -26.20
N SER A 28 16.02 25.32 -26.88
CA SER A 28 17.16 26.17 -26.50
C SER A 28 16.90 26.87 -25.16
N LYS A 29 17.94 26.99 -24.30
CA LYS A 29 17.88 27.72 -23.01
C LYS A 29 17.34 29.16 -23.17
N LYS A 30 17.52 29.77 -24.35
CA LYS A 30 17.01 31.10 -24.69
C LYS A 30 15.49 31.10 -24.95
N GLN A 31 14.94 29.99 -25.45
CA GLN A 31 13.51 29.77 -25.68
C GLN A 31 12.77 29.49 -24.35
N ALA A 32 13.33 28.64 -23.49
CA ALA A 32 12.76 28.34 -22.17
C ALA A 32 12.64 29.61 -21.30
N LYS A 33 13.68 30.46 -21.28
CA LYS A 33 13.69 31.72 -20.52
C LYS A 33 12.70 32.76 -21.07
N LYS A 34 12.45 32.76 -22.39
CA LYS A 34 11.48 33.64 -23.06
C LYS A 34 10.04 33.20 -22.77
N LEU A 35 9.78 31.89 -22.70
CA LEU A 35 8.47 31.35 -22.28
C LEU A 35 8.17 31.67 -20.81
N ALA A 36 9.12 31.48 -19.90
CA ALA A 36 8.95 31.81 -18.49
C ALA A 36 8.65 33.31 -18.27
N LYS A 37 9.32 34.19 -19.00
CA LYS A 37 9.07 35.66 -18.94
C LYS A 37 7.74 36.08 -19.55
N LYS A 38 7.21 35.31 -20.51
CA LYS A 38 5.90 35.53 -21.14
C LYS A 38 4.76 35.06 -20.24
N ALA A 39 4.97 33.97 -19.49
CA ALA A 39 4.04 33.48 -18.46
C ALA A 39 3.89 34.50 -17.31
N ALA A 40 4.98 35.14 -16.89
CA ALA A 40 4.96 36.13 -15.81
C ALA A 40 4.32 37.48 -16.16
N LYS A 41 4.17 37.84 -17.45
CA LYS A 41 3.73 39.19 -17.88
C LYS A 41 2.24 39.30 -18.23
N LYS A 42 1.48 38.20 -18.24
CA LYS A 42 0.05 38.22 -18.58
C LYS A 42 -0.80 38.02 -17.32
N GLY A 43 -0.76 39.02 -16.44
CA GLY A 43 -1.79 39.21 -15.41
C GLY A 43 -3.10 39.61 -16.09
N GLY A 44 -4.02 38.65 -16.22
CA GLY A 44 -5.30 38.81 -16.88
C GLY A 44 -6.02 37.48 -16.90
N ASN A 45 -6.95 37.32 -15.95
CA ASN A 45 -7.75 36.15 -15.62
C ASN A 45 -8.36 35.43 -16.85
N LYS A 46 -7.66 34.44 -17.40
CA LYS A 46 -8.17 33.25 -18.10
C LYS A 46 -7.08 32.19 -17.98
N GLN A 47 -7.24 31.26 -17.04
CA GLN A 47 -6.38 30.08 -17.00
C GLN A 47 -6.53 29.36 -18.35
N PRO A 48 -5.43 29.06 -19.07
CA PRO A 48 -5.53 28.18 -20.21
C PRO A 48 -5.95 26.80 -19.68
N GLU A 49 -7.12 26.36 -20.09
CA GLU A 49 -7.68 25.05 -19.84
C GLU A 49 -6.78 23.99 -20.50
N PHE A 50 -5.76 23.53 -19.76
CA PHE A 50 -5.17 22.22 -20.00
C PHE A 50 -6.03 21.20 -19.26
N GLU A 51 -7.27 21.08 -19.72
CA GLU A 51 -8.21 20.05 -19.30
C GLU A 51 -7.58 18.70 -19.72
N ASN A 52 -7.19 17.89 -18.73
CA ASN A 52 -6.51 16.59 -18.86
C ASN A 52 -4.97 16.59 -18.97
N VAL A 53 -4.26 17.22 -18.03
CA VAL A 53 -2.90 16.78 -17.70
C VAL A 53 -3.01 15.58 -16.75
N ILE A 54 -2.74 14.38 -17.25
CA ILE A 54 -2.67 13.17 -16.42
C ILE A 54 -1.38 13.25 -15.59
N SER A 55 -1.50 13.09 -14.27
CA SER A 55 -0.33 12.94 -13.39
C SER A 55 0.33 11.59 -13.64
N PHE A 56 1.66 11.59 -13.82
CA PHE A 56 2.46 10.36 -13.93
C PHE A 56 3.06 9.92 -12.59
N ASP A 57 2.98 10.78 -11.56
CA ASP A 57 3.47 10.44 -10.24
C ASP A 57 2.47 9.52 -9.51
N PRO A 58 2.97 8.55 -8.72
CA PRO A 58 2.11 7.72 -7.90
C PRO A 58 1.42 8.58 -6.82
N PRO A 59 0.31 8.09 -6.22
CA PRO A 59 -0.35 8.78 -5.12
C PRO A 59 0.64 9.15 -4.00
N SER A 60 0.44 10.32 -3.38
CA SER A 60 1.28 10.78 -2.27
C SER A 60 1.42 9.74 -1.18
N GLY A 61 2.63 9.53 -0.67
CA GLY A 61 2.94 8.53 0.35
C GLY A 61 3.08 7.09 -0.19
N THR A 62 2.97 6.88 -1.50
CA THR A 62 3.20 5.57 -2.14
C THR A 62 4.46 5.60 -3.01
N ARG A 63 4.95 4.42 -3.41
CA ARG A 63 6.15 4.29 -4.24
C ARG A 63 6.05 3.15 -5.23
N ASP A 64 6.63 3.34 -6.40
CA ASP A 64 6.87 2.27 -7.35
C ASP A 64 8.06 1.41 -6.93
N PHE A 65 8.07 0.16 -7.39
CA PHE A 65 9.19 -0.76 -7.20
C PHE A 65 9.63 -1.26 -8.57
N PHE A 66 10.76 -0.76 -9.06
CA PHE A 66 11.36 -1.21 -10.32
C PHE A 66 12.00 -2.59 -10.17
N PRO A 67 12.37 -3.29 -11.26
CA PRO A 67 12.93 -4.64 -11.18
C PRO A 67 14.07 -4.79 -10.18
N GLU A 68 14.93 -3.78 -10.05
CA GLU A 68 16.03 -3.71 -9.08
C GLU A 68 15.51 -3.76 -7.63
N ASP A 69 14.54 -2.92 -7.30
CA ASP A 69 13.93 -2.85 -5.96
C ASP A 69 13.10 -4.09 -5.66
N MET A 70 12.40 -4.62 -6.66
CA MET A 70 11.64 -5.86 -6.54
C MET A 70 12.53 -7.06 -6.25
N ARG A 71 13.74 -7.14 -6.82
CA ARG A 71 14.71 -8.20 -6.48
C ARG A 71 15.07 -8.17 -5.00
N VAL A 72 15.36 -6.99 -4.45
CA VAL A 72 15.69 -6.82 -3.03
C VAL A 72 14.48 -7.16 -2.15
N ARG A 73 13.29 -6.66 -2.50
CA ARG A 73 12.04 -6.95 -1.76
C ARG A 73 11.72 -8.44 -1.75
N ASN A 74 11.84 -9.11 -2.89
CA ASN A 74 11.56 -10.54 -3.01
C ASN A 74 12.57 -11.38 -2.24
N TRP A 75 13.86 -10.99 -2.26
CA TRP A 75 14.87 -11.60 -1.42
C TRP A 75 14.47 -11.49 0.07
N LEU A 76 14.13 -10.30 0.55
CA LEU A 76 13.71 -10.10 1.95
C LEU A 76 12.50 -10.98 2.31
N PHE A 77 11.45 -10.97 1.49
CA PHE A 77 10.26 -11.78 1.73
C PHE A 77 10.52 -13.28 1.63
N SER A 78 11.50 -13.72 0.84
CA SER A 78 11.91 -15.13 0.81
C SER A 78 12.51 -15.56 2.16
N GLN A 79 13.27 -14.70 2.81
CA GLN A 79 13.85 -14.99 4.13
C GLN A 79 12.77 -15.06 5.19
N TRP A 80 11.80 -14.12 5.17
CA TRP A 80 10.67 -14.16 6.10
C TRP A 80 9.85 -15.45 5.98
N ARG A 81 9.54 -15.88 4.75
CA ARG A 81 8.83 -17.15 4.53
C ARG A 81 9.63 -18.35 5.02
N ALA A 82 10.91 -18.43 4.68
CA ALA A 82 11.78 -19.52 5.09
C ALA A 82 11.82 -19.68 6.62
N VAL A 83 11.99 -18.58 7.35
CA VAL A 83 11.99 -18.58 8.82
C VAL A 83 10.62 -18.95 9.37
N SER A 84 9.54 -18.33 8.90
CA SER A 84 8.18 -18.63 9.37
C SER A 84 7.83 -20.12 9.22
N THR A 85 8.14 -20.73 8.07
CA THR A 85 7.91 -22.16 7.83
C THR A 85 8.76 -23.04 8.74
N GLN A 86 10.02 -22.66 9.02
CA GLN A 86 10.89 -23.40 9.94
C GLN A 86 10.33 -23.46 11.37
N TYR A 87 9.57 -22.44 11.78
CA TYR A 87 8.90 -22.37 13.08
C TYR A 87 7.45 -22.89 13.06
N GLY A 88 7.00 -23.50 11.94
CA GLY A 88 5.68 -24.12 11.85
C GLY A 88 4.52 -23.14 11.68
N PHE A 89 4.78 -21.89 11.31
CA PHE A 89 3.73 -20.93 10.97
C PHE A 89 3.16 -21.22 9.57
N SER A 90 1.86 -21.02 9.42
CA SER A 90 1.15 -21.10 8.14
C SER A 90 0.86 -19.71 7.60
N GLU A 91 1.09 -19.52 6.30
CA GLU A 91 0.76 -18.27 5.61
C GLU A 91 -0.76 -18.08 5.54
N TYR A 92 -1.20 -16.84 5.71
CA TYR A 92 -2.60 -16.41 5.55
C TYR A 92 -2.61 -15.00 4.96
N ASP A 93 -3.73 -14.63 4.34
CA ASP A 93 -3.98 -13.27 3.87
C ASP A 93 -5.47 -12.95 3.98
N ALA A 94 -5.78 -11.68 3.83
CA ALA A 94 -7.12 -11.12 3.91
C ALA A 94 -7.24 -9.90 2.99
N PRO A 95 -8.45 -9.40 2.72
CA PRO A 95 -8.63 -8.15 1.99
C PRO A 95 -7.85 -6.99 2.63
N VAL A 96 -7.30 -6.10 1.79
CA VAL A 96 -6.65 -4.86 2.26
C VAL A 96 -7.66 -3.85 2.79
N LEU A 97 -8.90 -3.92 2.28
CA LEU A 97 -10.01 -3.08 2.69
C LEU A 97 -10.83 -3.81 3.77
N GLU A 98 -11.10 -3.13 4.87
CA GLU A 98 -11.80 -3.68 6.05
C GLU A 98 -12.83 -2.68 6.57
N ASN A 99 -13.77 -3.17 7.40
CA ASN A 99 -14.72 -2.29 8.10
C ASN A 99 -13.97 -1.37 9.06
N GLU A 100 -14.27 -0.08 9.02
CA GLU A 100 -13.61 0.94 9.85
C GLU A 100 -13.74 0.63 11.37
N ASP A 101 -14.90 0.13 11.77
CA ASP A 101 -15.22 -0.20 13.17
C ASP A 101 -14.32 -1.28 13.77
N LEU A 102 -13.68 -2.11 12.93
CA LEU A 102 -12.72 -3.12 13.38
C LEU A 102 -11.49 -2.48 14.06
N TYR A 103 -11.10 -1.29 13.62
CA TYR A 103 -9.87 -0.62 14.07
C TYR A 103 -10.11 0.44 15.16
N LYS A 104 -11.28 1.10 15.14
CA LYS A 104 -11.66 2.09 16.17
C LYS A 104 -11.59 1.56 17.60
N ARG A 105 -11.91 0.27 17.81
CA ARG A 105 -11.98 -0.32 19.15
C ARG A 105 -10.62 -0.63 19.78
N LYS A 106 -9.58 -0.84 18.97
CA LYS A 106 -8.28 -1.35 19.45
C LYS A 106 -7.23 -0.25 19.58
N ALA A 107 -7.35 0.81 18.79
CA ALA A 107 -6.24 1.73 18.51
C ALA A 107 -6.31 3.06 19.30
N GLY A 108 -7.37 3.30 20.08
CA GLY A 108 -7.62 4.62 20.68
C GLY A 108 -7.99 5.66 19.62
N GLU A 109 -8.46 6.83 20.03
CA GLU A 109 -8.93 7.88 19.11
C GLU A 109 -7.79 8.45 18.23
N GLU A 110 -6.55 8.47 18.72
CA GLU A 110 -5.39 9.08 18.05
C GLU A 110 -4.96 8.35 16.76
N ILE A 111 -5.13 7.02 16.69
CA ILE A 111 -4.79 6.25 15.48
C ILE A 111 -5.87 6.41 14.40
N VAL A 112 -7.11 6.76 14.78
CA VAL A 112 -8.23 6.91 13.83
C VAL A 112 -7.95 8.00 12.81
N GLU A 113 -7.31 9.09 13.22
CA GLU A 113 -6.99 10.23 12.34
C GLU A 113 -5.93 9.90 11.27
N GLN A 114 -5.12 8.86 11.50
CA GLN A 114 -4.10 8.40 10.56
C GLN A 114 -4.60 7.28 9.64
N MET A 115 -5.83 6.79 9.83
CA MET A 115 -6.39 5.75 8.99
C MET A 115 -6.81 6.30 7.63
N TYR A 116 -6.56 5.51 6.57
CA TYR A 116 -7.09 5.82 5.25
C TYR A 116 -8.52 5.28 5.11
N ASN A 117 -9.49 6.01 5.66
CA ASN A 117 -10.90 5.65 5.67
C ASN A 117 -11.71 6.42 4.61
N PHE A 118 -12.78 5.80 4.11
CA PHE A 118 -13.72 6.41 3.19
C PHE A 118 -15.09 5.71 3.28
N VAL A 119 -16.11 6.34 2.70
CA VAL A 119 -17.42 5.73 2.51
C VAL A 119 -17.46 5.13 1.11
N ASP A 120 -17.80 3.84 1.02
CA ASP A 120 -17.92 3.17 -0.27
C ASP A 120 -19.21 3.59 -1.01
N LYS A 121 -19.46 2.98 -2.17
CA LYS A 121 -20.65 3.31 -2.99
C LYS A 121 -21.97 2.83 -2.36
N GLU A 122 -21.91 1.94 -1.39
CA GLU A 122 -23.06 1.34 -0.69
C GLU A 122 -23.27 1.99 0.70
N ASP A 123 -22.61 3.12 0.95
CA ASP A 123 -22.67 3.87 2.22
C ASP A 123 -22.03 3.15 3.42
N HIS A 124 -21.15 2.18 3.18
CA HIS A 124 -20.39 1.52 4.24
C HIS A 124 -19.10 2.30 4.57
N ARG A 125 -18.81 2.44 5.87
CA ARG A 125 -17.53 2.99 6.34
C ARG A 125 -16.43 1.94 6.29
N VAL A 126 -15.47 2.14 5.42
CA VAL A 126 -14.36 1.21 5.18
C VAL A 126 -13.02 1.91 5.36
N THR A 127 -11.97 1.14 5.57
CA THR A 127 -10.60 1.65 5.71
C THR A 127 -9.60 0.69 5.07
N LEU A 128 -8.52 1.23 4.48
CA LEU A 128 -7.35 0.42 4.18
C LEU A 128 -6.71 0.01 5.51
N ARG A 129 -6.44 -1.29 5.68
CA ARG A 129 -5.92 -1.83 6.94
C ARG A 129 -4.64 -1.10 7.38
N PRO A 130 -4.60 -0.48 8.57
CA PRO A 130 -3.38 0.12 9.10
C PRO A 130 -2.41 -0.92 9.67
N GLU A 131 -2.92 -2.06 10.14
CA GLU A 131 -2.14 -3.19 10.66
C GLU A 131 -2.87 -4.52 10.44
N MET A 132 -2.18 -5.65 10.63
CA MET A 132 -2.74 -6.99 10.33
C MET A 132 -3.45 -7.65 11.55
N THR A 133 -3.13 -7.23 12.78
CA THR A 133 -3.58 -7.94 13.99
C THR A 133 -5.11 -7.98 14.15
N PRO A 134 -5.88 -6.89 13.95
CA PRO A 134 -7.34 -6.92 14.06
C PRO A 134 -7.99 -7.82 13.01
N THR A 135 -7.45 -7.83 11.79
CA THR A 135 -7.86 -8.74 10.71
C THR A 135 -7.63 -10.21 11.08
N LEU A 136 -6.48 -10.55 11.67
CA LEU A 136 -6.23 -11.91 12.15
C LEU A 136 -7.26 -12.33 13.22
N ALA A 137 -7.51 -11.48 14.22
CA ALA A 137 -8.51 -11.76 15.25
C ALA A 137 -9.91 -11.97 14.65
N ARG A 138 -10.30 -11.13 13.68
CA ARG A 138 -11.55 -11.29 12.93
C ARG A 138 -11.61 -12.66 12.23
N MET A 139 -10.56 -13.05 11.51
CA MET A 139 -10.51 -14.33 10.79
C MET A 139 -10.65 -15.53 11.74
N VAL A 140 -9.97 -15.50 12.88
CA VAL A 140 -10.06 -16.57 13.90
C VAL A 140 -11.48 -16.66 14.44
N LEU A 141 -12.10 -15.53 14.82
CA LEU A 141 -13.47 -15.49 15.32
C LEU A 141 -14.48 -15.98 14.27
N SER A 142 -14.33 -15.55 13.01
CA SER A 142 -15.16 -16.04 11.91
C SER A 142 -15.05 -17.56 11.75
N ARG A 143 -13.84 -18.11 11.82
CA ARG A 143 -13.63 -19.56 11.70
C ARG A 143 -14.28 -20.33 12.84
N VAL A 144 -14.16 -19.85 14.08
CA VAL A 144 -14.80 -20.47 15.25
C VAL A 144 -16.32 -20.48 15.09
N ARG A 145 -16.91 -19.35 14.66
CA ARG A 145 -18.35 -19.25 14.41
C ARG A 145 -18.83 -20.23 13.35
N MET A 146 -18.13 -20.34 12.22
CA MET A 146 -18.47 -21.28 11.15
C MET A 146 -18.44 -22.74 11.63
N SER A 147 -17.46 -23.10 12.45
CA SER A 147 -17.34 -24.44 13.02
C SER A 147 -18.48 -24.75 14.01
N ALA A 148 -18.90 -23.77 14.82
CA ALA A 148 -20.01 -23.93 15.75
C ALA A 148 -21.37 -24.08 15.02
N GLU A 149 -21.62 -23.27 14.00
CA GLU A 149 -22.84 -23.34 13.18
C GLU A 149 -22.92 -24.66 12.38
N GLY A 150 -21.79 -25.16 11.86
CA GLY A 150 -21.71 -26.47 11.21
C GLY A 150 -22.01 -27.64 12.16
N SER A 151 -21.60 -27.54 13.43
CA SER A 151 -21.90 -28.54 14.45
C SER A 151 -23.37 -28.56 14.85
N HIS A 152 -24.07 -27.41 14.81
CA HIS A 152 -25.51 -27.36 15.12
C HIS A 152 -26.39 -27.90 13.98
N ASN A 153 -26.01 -27.66 12.72
CA ASN A 153 -26.76 -28.20 11.58
C ASN A 153 -26.58 -29.73 11.40
N ALA A 154 -25.41 -30.29 11.75
CA ALA A 154 -25.18 -31.73 11.70
C ALA A 154 -26.03 -32.49 12.74
N THR A 155 -26.17 -31.96 13.96
CA THR A 155 -27.00 -32.58 15.01
C THR A 155 -28.50 -32.49 14.70
N ALA A 156 -28.95 -31.43 14.04
CA ALA A 156 -30.34 -31.27 13.61
C ALA A 156 -30.75 -32.23 12.47
N GLN A 157 -29.81 -32.65 11.61
CA GLN A 157 -30.07 -33.60 10.52
C GLN A 157 -30.03 -35.08 10.96
N MET A 158 -29.40 -35.41 12.08
CA MET A 158 -29.41 -36.78 12.64
C MET A 158 -30.64 -37.07 13.53
N ALA A 159 -31.46 -36.06 13.81
CA ALA A 159 -32.68 -36.19 14.61
C ALA A 159 -33.98 -36.25 13.77
N GLN A 160 -33.85 -36.43 12.45
CA GLN A 160 -34.96 -36.71 11.50
C GLN A 160 -34.77 -38.08 10.88
#